data_AF-A0A9P5RRT3-F1
#
_entry.id   AF-A0A9P5RRT3-F1
#
_cell.length_a   1.000
_cell.length_b   1.000
_cell.length_c   1.000
_cell.angle_alpha   90.00
_cell.angle_beta   90.00
_cell.angle_gamma   90.00
#
_symmetry.space_group_name_H-M   'P 1'
#
loop_
_entity.id
_entity.type
_entity.pdbx_description
1 polymer ?
#
loop_
_entity_poly.entity_id
_entity_poly.type
_entity_poly.pdbx_seq_one_letter_code
_entity_poly.pdbx_strand_id
1 'polypeptide(L)' 'MFMVPATANAYYMQDINAIGFPAGILQTPFFSIENPEYINYGSMGAIGGHEIG' A
#
# COMPACT_ATOMS: atom_id res chain seq x y z
N MET A 1 -3.73 -6.01 -13.55
CA MET A 1 -5.19 -6.06 -13.28
C MET A 1 -5.45 -5.17 -12.09
N PHE A 2 -6.39 -4.22 -12.18
CA PHE A 2 -6.78 -3.43 -11.02
C PHE A 2 -7.50 -4.30 -10.00
N MET A 3 -7.06 -4.26 -8.75
CA MET A 3 -7.75 -4.92 -7.64
C MET A 3 -8.98 -4.10 -7.22
N VAL A 4 -9.98 -4.78 -6.65
CA VAL A 4 -11.14 -4.09 -6.08
C VAL A 4 -10.70 -3.24 -4.86
N PRO A 5 -11.37 -2.10 -4.59
CA PRO A 5 -10.92 -1.20 -3.52
C PRO A 5 -10.84 -1.84 -2.14
N ALA A 6 -11.65 -2.86 -1.84
CA ALA A 6 -11.71 -3.51 -0.53
C ALA A 6 -10.57 -4.50 -0.27
N THR A 7 -9.74 -4.83 -1.27
CA THR A 7 -8.63 -5.77 -1.11
C THR A 7 -7.54 -5.15 -0.22
N ALA A 8 -7.11 -5.84 0.83
CA ALA A 8 -5.96 -5.45 1.64
C ALA A 8 -4.67 -5.98 0.98
N ASN A 9 -4.18 -5.27 -0.04
CA ASN A 9 -2.96 -5.64 -0.77
C ASN A 9 -2.33 -4.38 -1.42
N ALA A 10 -1.18 -4.52 -2.07
CA ALA A 10 -0.61 -3.56 -3.01
C ALA A 10 -0.21 -4.30 -4.29
N TYR A 11 0.10 -3.55 -5.36
CA TYR A 11 0.59 -4.16 -6.60
C TYR A 11 1.36 -3.17 -7.47
N TYR A 12 2.26 -3.72 -8.28
CA TYR A 12 2.82 -3.09 -9.46
C TYR A 12 2.14 -3.58 -10.76
N MET A 13 1.78 -2.66 -11.64
CA MET A 13 1.26 -2.91 -12.98
C MET A 13 2.30 -2.52 -14.03
N GLN A 14 3.00 -3.53 -14.54
CA GLN A 14 4.08 -3.40 -15.52
C GLN A 14 3.63 -2.69 -16.82
N ASP A 15 2.47 -3.07 -17.36
CA ASP A 15 1.97 -2.57 -18.65
C ASP A 15 1.82 -1.05 -18.73
N ILE A 16 1.61 -0.40 -17.58
CA ILE A 16 1.39 1.05 -17.47
C ILE A 16 2.32 1.72 -16.47
N ASN A 17 3.31 0.98 -15.95
CA ASN A 17 4.26 1.45 -14.93
C ASN A 17 3.57 2.18 -13.76
N ALA A 18 2.61 1.50 -13.11
CA ALA A 18 1.82 2.08 -12.03
C ALA A 18 1.86 1.22 -10.77
N ILE A 19 1.95 1.86 -9.61
CA ILE A 19 1.79 1.22 -8.30
C ILE A 19 0.41 1.57 -7.76
N GLY A 20 -0.33 0.57 -7.33
CA GLY A 20 -1.68 0.72 -6.78
C GLY A 20 -1.76 0.31 -5.32
N PHE A 21 -2.41 1.16 -4.51
CA PHE A 21 -2.78 0.87 -3.13
C PHE A 21 -4.32 0.92 -3.01
N PRO A 22 -5.02 -0.22 -3.13
CA PRO A 22 -6.44 -0.29 -2.82
C PRO A 22 -6.76 0.22 -1.41
N ALA A 23 -7.93 0.86 -1.23
CA ALA A 23 -8.32 1.45 0.05
C ALA A 23 -8.32 0.45 1.23
N GLY A 24 -8.53 -0.84 0.97
CA GLY A 24 -8.51 -1.91 1.97
C GLY A 24 -7.17 -2.08 2.69
N ILE A 25 -6.06 -1.59 2.14
CA ILE A 25 -4.76 -1.58 2.84
C ILE A 25 -4.56 -0.36 3.75
N LEU A 26 -5.36 0.69 3.60
CA LEU A 26 -5.24 1.95 4.35
C LEU A 26 -5.92 1.89 5.72
N GLN A 27 -5.67 0.80 6.46
CA GLN A 27 -6.20 0.55 7.79
C GLN A 27 -5.21 -0.25 8.64
N THR A 28 -5.45 -0.32 9.94
CA THR A 28 -4.66 -1.12 10.88
C THR A 28 -4.59 -2.59 10.42
N PRO A 29 -3.42 -3.24 10.45
CA PRO A 29 -2.16 -2.81 11.07
C PRO A 29 -1.23 -2.00 10.17
N PHE A 30 -1.57 -1.78 8.90
CA PHE A 30 -0.66 -1.18 7.93
C PHE A 30 -0.65 0.34 7.98
N PHE A 31 -1.82 0.97 8.18
CA PHE A 31 -1.92 2.42 8.22
C PHE A 31 -3.02 2.87 9.18
N SER A 32 -2.75 3.92 9.96
CA SER A 32 -3.77 4.63 10.72
C SER A 32 -3.31 6.07 10.88
N ILE A 33 -4.26 7.01 10.89
CA ILE A 33 -3.95 8.44 11.08
C ILE A 33 -3.53 8.74 12.53
N GLU A 34 -3.85 7.84 13.45
CA GLU A 34 -3.49 7.88 14.87
C GLU A 34 -2.11 7.30 15.15
N ASN A 35 -1.53 6.54 14.21
CA ASN A 35 -0.18 6.01 14.35
C ASN A 35 0.86 7.14 14.29
N PRO A 36 1.91 7.10 15.12
CA PRO A 36 3.11 7.89 14.87
C PRO A 36 3.61 7.68 13.45
N GLU A 37 4.04 8.75 12.78
CA GLU A 37 4.42 8.72 11.37
C GLU A 37 5.44 7.62 11.06
N TYR A 38 6.42 7.38 11.94
CA TYR A 38 7.45 6.37 11.73
C TYR A 38 6.90 4.94 11.61
N ILE A 39 5.75 4.64 12.25
CA ILE A 39 5.09 3.33 12.09
C ILE A 39 4.51 3.23 10.68
N ASN A 40 3.78 4.26 10.24
CA ASN A 40 3.20 4.31 8.89
C ASN A 40 4.28 4.30 7.81
N TYR A 41 5.39 5.01 8.00
CA TYR A 41 6.54 4.96 7.10
C TYR A 41 7.20 3.58 7.08
N GLY A 42 7.33 2.93 8.23
CA GLY A 42 7.88 1.57 8.31
C GLY A 42 7.03 0.55 7.55
N SER A 43 5.71 0.58 7.72
CA SER A 43 4.79 -0.34 7.06
C SER A 43 4.56 0.03 5.59
N MET A 44 3.94 1.19 5.32
CA MET A 44 3.55 1.61 3.97
C MET A 44 4.77 1.90 3.10
N GLY A 45 5.85 2.41 3.68
CA GLY A 45 7.10 2.62 2.96
C GLY A 45 7.77 1.31 2.55
N ALA A 46 7.77 0.28 3.40
CA ALA A 46 8.29 -1.04 3.01
C ALA A 46 7.43 -1.70 1.93
N ILE A 47 6.10 -1.60 2.04
CA ILE A 47 5.17 -2.14 1.02
C ILE A 47 5.35 -1.39 -0.31
N GLY A 48 5.39 -0.06 -0.29
CA GLY A 48 5.67 0.72 -1.49
C GLY A 48 7.04 0.43 -2.09
N GLY A 49 8.06 0.24 -1.25
CA GLY A 49 9.38 -0.20 -1.69
C GLY A 49 9.39 -1.59 -2.33
N HIS A 50 8.58 -2.53 -1.82
CA HIS A 50 8.40 -3.85 -2.41
C HIS A 50 7.80 -3.78 -3.82
N GLU A 51 6.80 -2.91 -4.04
CA GLU A 51 6.16 -2.77 -5.36
C GLU A 51 6.97 -1.92 -6.36
N ILE A 52 7.91 -1.10 -5.91
CA ILE A 52 8.87 -0.42 -6.80
C ILE A 52 9.92 -1.41 -7.34
N GLY A 53 10.23 -2.44 -6.55
CA GLY A 53 11.31 -3.40 -6.77
C GLY A 53 11.08 -4.42 -7.88
#